data_AF-A0A820MR17-F1
#
_entry.id   AF-A0A820MR17-F1
#
_cell.length_a   1.000
_cell.length_b   1.000
_cell.length_c   1.000
_cell.angle_alpha   90.00
_cell.angle_beta   90.00
_cell.angle_gamma   90.00
#
_symmetry.space_group_name_H-M   'P 1'
#
loop_
_entity.id
_entity.type
_entity.pdbx_description
1 polymer ?
#
loop_
_entity_poly.entity_id
_entity_poly.type
_entity_poly.pdbx_seq_one_letter_code
_entity_poly.pdbx_strand_id
1 'polypeptide(L)'
;FLLLFYSEPDRQGHDYGPNSNEVRKVLLRLDNELAHLLKRVKKELNDDLNIIILSDHGMEETKQLIQPFLVGYIDKSAVEDNILDGPLFSVTPRLGY
;
A
#
# COMPACT_ATOMS: atom_id res chain seq x y z
N PHE A 1 11.33 -18.36 -13.17
CA PHE A 1 10.84 -17.45 -12.12
C PHE A 1 9.87 -16.47 -12.76
N LEU A 2 8.73 -16.22 -12.12
CA LEU A 2 7.67 -15.34 -12.62
C LEU A 2 7.18 -14.47 -11.48
N LEU A 3 6.84 -13.22 -11.79
CA LEU A 3 6.18 -12.29 -10.88
C LEU A 3 4.83 -11.88 -11.45
N LEU A 4 3.83 -11.78 -10.58
CA LEU A 4 2.51 -11.26 -10.88
C LEU A 4 2.15 -10.26 -9.78
N PHE A 5 1.66 -9.08 -10.17
CA PHE A 5 1.34 -7.99 -9.27
C PHE A 5 -0.04 -7.41 -9.60
N TYR A 6 -0.79 -7.06 -8.56
CA TYR A 6 -2.08 -6.39 -8.65
C TYR A 6 -2.01 -5.11 -7.82
N SER A 7 -2.40 -3.97 -8.41
CA SER A 7 -2.54 -2.69 -7.69
C SER A 7 -3.77 -2.65 -6.76
N GLU A 8 -4.52 -3.74 -6.67
CA GLU A 8 -5.69 -3.87 -5.82
C GLU A 8 -5.35 -4.85 -4.70
N PRO A 9 -5.87 -4.67 -3.47
CA PRO A 9 -6.93 -3.74 -3.08
C PRO A 9 -6.44 -2.32 -2.70
N ASP A 10 -5.15 -2.02 -2.87
CA ASP A 10 -4.54 -0.74 -2.45
C ASP A 10 -5.30 0.47 -2.98
N ARG A 11 -5.57 0.51 -4.29
CA ARG A 11 -6.30 1.61 -4.91
C ARG A 11 -7.70 1.83 -4.31
N GLN A 12 -8.52 0.77 -4.17
CA GLN A 12 -9.83 0.93 -3.53
C GLN A 12 -9.71 1.32 -2.05
N GLY A 13 -8.66 0.85 -1.37
CA GLY A 13 -8.34 1.22 0.01
C GLY A 13 -8.07 2.72 0.16
N HIS A 14 -7.32 3.31 -0.77
CA HIS A 14 -7.07 4.74 -0.81
C HIS A 14 -8.32 5.56 -1.20
N ASP A 15 -9.08 5.13 -2.20
CA ASP A 15 -10.22 5.89 -2.73
C ASP A 15 -11.43 5.87 -1.78
N TYR A 16 -11.63 4.78 -1.02
CA TYR A 16 -12.86 4.55 -0.25
C TYR A 16 -12.64 4.17 1.22
N GLY A 17 -11.40 3.93 1.65
CA GLY A 17 -11.06 3.43 2.97
C GLY A 17 -11.02 1.90 3.04
N PRO A 18 -10.20 1.32 3.94
CA PRO A 18 -9.96 -0.13 4.03
C PRO A 18 -11.20 -0.95 4.39
N ASN A 19 -12.19 -0.34 5.05
CA ASN A 19 -13.42 -1.01 5.50
C ASN A 19 -14.61 -0.81 4.56
N SER A 20 -14.36 -0.35 3.33
CA SER A 20 -15.39 -0.01 2.35
C SER A 20 -16.00 -1.24 1.62
N ASN A 21 -17.18 -1.03 1.03
CA ASN A 21 -17.80 -2.05 0.18
C ASN A 21 -17.01 -2.26 -1.13
N GLU A 22 -16.31 -1.24 -1.58
CA GLU A 22 -15.44 -1.21 -2.76
C GLU A 22 -14.24 -2.13 -2.57
N VAL A 23 -13.55 -2.03 -1.42
CA VAL A 23 -12.50 -2.98 -1.03
C VAL A 23 -13.05 -4.40 -0.95
N ARG A 24 -14.22 -4.60 -0.33
CA ARG A 24 -14.85 -5.94 -0.27
C ARG A 24 -15.11 -6.52 -1.67
N LYS A 25 -15.63 -5.71 -2.61
CA LYS A 25 -15.91 -6.15 -3.98
C LYS A 25 -14.63 -6.55 -4.72
N VAL A 26 -13.55 -5.77 -4.59
CA VAL A 26 -12.30 -6.09 -5.28
C VAL A 26 -11.60 -7.31 -4.69
N LEU A 27 -11.66 -7.50 -3.37
CA LEU A 27 -11.15 -8.72 -2.72
C LEU A 27 -11.84 -9.98 -3.23
N LEU A 28 -13.18 -9.95 -3.37
CA LEU A 28 -13.93 -11.07 -3.95
C LEU A 28 -13.53 -11.34 -5.41
N ARG A 29 -13.22 -10.31 -6.20
CA ARG A 29 -12.74 -10.49 -7.58
C ARG A 29 -11.36 -11.16 -7.58
N LEU A 30 -10.42 -10.65 -6.80
CA LEU A 30 -9.05 -11.17 -6.71
C LEU A 30 -9.02 -12.62 -6.22
N ASP A 31 -9.84 -12.96 -5.22
CA ASP A 31 -9.98 -14.34 -4.73
C ASP A 31 -10.43 -15.29 -5.85
N ASN A 32 -11.43 -14.90 -6.65
CA ASN A 32 -11.90 -15.70 -7.78
C ASN A 32 -10.83 -15.85 -8.88
N GLU A 33 -10.09 -14.79 -9.18
CA GLU A 33 -8.99 -14.83 -10.16
C GLU A 33 -7.85 -15.74 -9.69
N LEU A 34 -7.46 -15.65 -8.42
CA LEU A 34 -6.46 -16.52 -7.81
C LEU A 34 -6.93 -17.98 -7.82
N ALA A 35 -8.18 -18.25 -7.45
CA ALA A 35 -8.74 -19.60 -7.50
C ALA A 35 -8.70 -20.19 -8.92
N HIS A 36 -9.01 -19.38 -9.93
CA HIS A 36 -8.90 -19.79 -11.33
C HIS A 36 -7.45 -20.12 -11.72
N LEU A 37 -6.49 -19.28 -11.33
CA LEU A 37 -5.06 -19.51 -11.58
C LEU A 37 -4.59 -20.82 -10.93
N LEU A 38 -4.88 -21.02 -9.64
CA LEU A 38 -4.48 -22.23 -8.90
C LEU A 38 -5.10 -23.49 -9.51
N LYS A 39 -6.36 -23.43 -9.95
CA LYS A 39 -7.01 -24.55 -10.65
C LYS A 39 -6.31 -24.90 -11.96
N ARG A 40 -5.84 -23.89 -12.72
CA ARG A 40 -5.08 -24.09 -13.96
C ARG A 40 -3.70 -24.67 -13.67
N VAL A 41 -2.98 -24.15 -12.67
CA VAL A 41 -1.68 -24.68 -12.25
C VAL A 41 -1.80 -26.15 -11.87
N LYS A 42 -2.80 -26.50 -11.05
CA LYS A 42 -3.05 -27.88 -10.67
C LYS A 42 -3.28 -28.81 -11.88
N LYS A 43 -4.06 -28.35 -12.85
CA LYS A 43 -4.40 -29.15 -14.04
C LYS A 43 -3.23 -29.30 -15.01
N GLU A 44 -2.52 -28.21 -15.28
CA GLU A 44 -1.53 -28.15 -16.36
C GLU A 44 -0.11 -28.50 -15.86
N LEU A 45 0.16 -28.33 -14.56
CA LEU A 45 1.48 -28.53 -13.95
C LEU A 45 1.47 -29.55 -12.80
N ASN A 46 0.35 -30.24 -12.54
CA ASN A 46 0.23 -31.26 -11.48
C ASN A 46 0.74 -30.82 -10.10
N ASP A 47 0.51 -29.55 -9.74
CA ASP A 47 1.00 -28.93 -8.50
C ASP A 47 2.55 -28.87 -8.35
N ASP A 48 3.32 -29.03 -9.44
CA ASP A 48 4.79 -28.94 -9.47
C ASP A 48 5.32 -27.49 -9.53
N LEU A 49 4.73 -26.60 -8.75
CA LEU A 49 5.11 -25.18 -8.68
C LEU A 49 5.06 -24.66 -7.25
N ASN A 50 6.15 -24.03 -6.82
CA ASN A 50 6.17 -23.28 -5.56
C ASN A 50 5.53 -21.90 -5.77
N ILE A 51 4.46 -21.62 -5.04
CA ILE A 51 3.73 -20.35 -5.12
C ILE A 51 3.83 -19.64 -3.77
N ILE A 52 4.25 -18.38 -3.80
CA ILE A 52 4.25 -17.49 -2.63
C ILE A 52 3.28 -16.35 -2.94
N ILE A 53 2.31 -16.15 -2.05
CA ILE A 53 1.34 -15.06 -2.12
C ILE A 53 1.66 -14.12 -0.96
N LEU A 54 1.89 -12.84 -1.26
CA LEU A 54 2.23 -11.82 -0.29
C LEU A 54 1.65 -10.47 -0.69
N SER A 55 1.56 -9.57 0.29
CA SER A 55 1.32 -8.14 0.11
C SER A 55 2.59 -7.39 0.46
N ASP A 56 2.77 -6.20 -0.10
CA ASP A 56 3.84 -5.27 0.27
C ASP A 56 3.55 -4.55 1.59
N HIS A 57 2.30 -4.15 1.82
CA HIS A 57 1.84 -3.52 3.06
C HIS A 57 0.35 -3.78 3.36
N GLY A 58 -0.13 -3.20 4.47
CA GLY A 58 -1.55 -3.12 4.84
C GLY A 58 -2.16 -1.75 4.49
N MET A 59 -3.37 -1.47 4.98
CA MET A 59 -4.05 -0.19 4.78
C MET A 59 -4.74 0.24 6.08
N GLU A 60 -4.78 1.54 6.37
CA GLU A 60 -5.39 2.10 7.58
C GLU A 60 -6.29 3.29 7.23
N GLU A 61 -7.33 3.50 8.03
CA GLU A 61 -8.27 4.61 7.84
C GLU A 61 -7.64 5.92 8.34
N THR A 62 -7.47 6.89 7.45
CA THR A 62 -6.99 8.22 7.85
C THR A 62 -8.15 9.11 8.24
N LYS A 63 -8.25 9.46 9.53
CA LYS A 63 -9.12 10.57 9.94
C LYS A 63 -8.39 11.88 9.65
N GLN A 64 -9.14 12.89 9.21
CA GLN A 64 -8.67 14.27 9.16
C GLN A 64 -8.54 14.80 10.60
N LEU A 65 -7.57 14.27 11.34
CA LEU A 65 -7.09 14.91 12.55
C LEU A 65 -6.42 16.20 12.10
N ILE A 66 -6.63 17.28 12.84
CA ILE A 66 -5.82 18.49 12.68
C ILE A 66 -4.38 18.00 12.82
N GLN A 67 -3.65 17.86 11.71
CA GLN A 67 -2.25 17.47 11.76
C GLN A 67 -1.59 18.46 12.72
N PRO A 68 -0.95 18.03 13.82
CA PRO A 68 -0.04 18.91 14.52
C PRO A 68 1.06 19.23 13.51
N PHE A 69 0.92 20.39 12.86
CA PHE A 69 1.81 20.87 11.82
C PHE A 69 3.18 21.03 12.49
N LEU A 70 4.03 19.99 12.44
CA LEU A 70 5.39 20.02 12.98
C LEU A 70 6.19 21.16 12.34
N VAL A 71 5.81 21.52 11.12
CA VAL A 71 6.23 22.70 10.36
C VAL A 71 6.05 24.02 11.13
N GLY A 72 5.13 24.10 12.10
CA GLY A 72 4.97 25.25 12.99
C GLY A 72 6.01 25.32 14.11
N TYR A 73 6.72 24.23 14.38
CA TYR A 73 7.74 24.12 15.43
C TYR A 73 9.17 23.98 14.89
N ILE A 74 9.34 23.96 13.57
CA ILE A 74 10.62 23.82 12.90
C ILE A 74 10.99 25.14 12.23
N ASP A 75 12.22 25.60 12.44
CA ASP A 75 12.80 26.66 11.63
C ASP A 75 13.01 26.15 10.19
N LYS A 76 12.14 26.61 9.28
CA LYS A 76 12.16 26.22 7.86
C LYS A 76 13.48 26.58 7.17
N SER A 77 14.21 27.57 7.67
CA SER A 77 15.50 27.95 7.10
C SER A 77 16.60 26.92 7.36
N ALA A 78 16.45 26.11 8.42
CA ALA A 78 17.43 25.10 8.83
C ALA A 78 17.18 23.71 8.22
N VAL A 79 16.07 23.49 7.51
CA VAL A 79 15.67 22.17 6.99
C VAL A 79 15.41 22.19 5.49
N GLU A 80 15.67 21.07 4.81
CA GLU A 80 15.38 20.90 3.39
C GLU A 80 13.87 20.95 3.09
N ASP A 81 13.51 21.40 1.89
CA ASP A 81 12.10 21.56 1.47
C ASP A 81 11.42 20.22 1.09
N ASN A 82 12.11 19.08 1.24
CA ASN A 82 11.63 17.75 0.88
C ASN A 82 10.88 17.06 2.03
N ILE A 83 9.91 17.76 2.61
CA ILE A 83 9.07 17.18 3.65
C ILE A 83 8.18 16.09 3.03
N LEU A 84 8.44 14.84 3.36
CA LEU A 84 7.52 13.73 3.11
C LEU A 84 6.32 13.89 4.06
N ASP A 85 5.16 14.22 3.50
CA ASP A 85 3.89 14.31 4.22
C ASP A 85 3.15 12.97 4.14
N GLY A 86 2.75 12.43 5.30
CA GLY A 86 2.18 11.09 5.44
C GLY A 86 2.52 10.44 6.79
N PRO A 87 2.19 9.15 6.97
CA PRO A 87 2.48 8.43 8.22
C PRO A 87 3.99 8.24 8.48
N LEU A 88 4.82 8.42 7.44
CA LEU A 88 6.27 8.50 7.56
C LEU A 88 6.71 9.93 7.24
N PHE A 89 7.18 10.64 8.27
CA PHE A 89 7.68 12.01 8.17
C PHE A 89 9.20 12.01 8.35
N SER A 90 9.92 12.76 7.49
CA SER A 90 11.37 12.93 7.57
C SER A 90 11.74 14.41 7.57
N VAL A 91 12.73 14.77 8.38
CA VAL A 91 13.33 16.11 8.43
C VAL A 91 14.81 15.97 8.17
N THR A 92 15.29 16.66 7.15
CA THR A 92 16.71 16.71 6.81
C THR A 92 17.24 18.12 7.06
N PRO A 93 18.30 18.30 7.86
CA PRO A 93 18.91 19.62 8.06
C PRO A 93 19.61 20.09 6.79
N ARG A 94 19.61 21.40 6.52
CA ARG A 94 20.43 21.99 5.46
C ARG A 94 21.89 21.99 5.89
N LEU A 95 22.79 21.58 5.00
CA LEU A 95 24.24 21.65 5.23
C LEU A 95 24.66 23.10 5.54
N GLY A 96 25.33 23.29 6.67
CA GLY A 96 25.84 24.60 7.12
C GLY A 96 24.96 25.34 8.12
N TYR A 97 23.85 24.73 8.56
CA TYR A 97 23.17 25.05 9.83
C TYR A 97 23.59 24.09 10.94
#